data_AF-A0A344TC71-F1
#
_entry.id   AF-A0A344TC71-F1
#
_cell.length_a   1.000
_cell.length_b   1.000
_cell.length_c   1.000
_cell.angle_alpha   90.00
_cell.angle_beta   90.00
_cell.angle_gamma   90.00
#
_symmetry.space_group_name_H-M   'P 1'
#
loop_
_entity.id
_entity.type
_entity.pdbx_description
1 polymer ?
#
loop_
_entity_poly.entity_id
_entity_poly.type
_entity_poly.pdbx_seq_one_letter_code
_entity_poly.pdbx_strand_id
1 'polypeptide(L)'
;MEFQEAKAALLLSAKQADACAEQYKRAAKTETHTELLTVVKENIAWLIRNNATDAERLELWFGETILAENNIFIRGERQLGFSENAFLVLLGSSQATVKTCNSSQATVKTCDSSQATVETWGSSQATVETCNSSQATVKTCDSSQATVKTCNSSQATVKTCDSSQATVKTCDSSQATVKTCDSSQATVKTCDSSQATVETWGSSQATVKTCDSSQATVETWGSSQATVKTCNSSQATVKTCDSSQATVETWGSSQATVKTCDSSQATVKTCDSSQATVETWGGKLITNCEGGLIQNRTTRKIEIKKSNYELLIIE
;
A
#
# COMPACT_ATOMS: atom_id res chain seq x y z
N MET A 1 -29.79 -14.12 18.32
CA MET A 1 -29.32 -14.05 19.72
C MET A 1 -29.73 -12.70 20.29
N GLU A 2 -30.03 -12.60 21.59
CA GLU A 2 -30.32 -11.28 22.19
C GLU A 2 -29.06 -10.43 22.24
N PHE A 3 -29.22 -9.09 22.23
CA PHE A 3 -28.09 -8.15 22.19
C PHE A 3 -27.04 -8.41 23.27
N GLN A 4 -27.48 -8.64 24.52
CA GLN A 4 -26.56 -8.82 25.66
C GLN A 4 -25.74 -10.10 25.53
N GLU A 5 -26.33 -11.17 25.01
CA GLU A 5 -25.63 -12.43 24.76
C GLU A 5 -24.60 -12.27 23.64
N ALA A 6 -24.97 -11.64 22.52
CA ALA A 6 -24.08 -11.36 21.40
C ALA A 6 -22.90 -10.47 21.82
N LYS A 7 -23.18 -9.42 22.60
CA LYS A 7 -22.18 -8.53 23.18
C LYS A 7 -21.23 -9.29 24.12
N ALA A 8 -21.76 -10.12 25.01
CA ALA A 8 -20.96 -10.91 25.94
C ALA A 8 -20.03 -11.89 25.19
N ALA A 9 -20.52 -12.57 24.16
CA ALA A 9 -19.73 -13.46 23.33
C ALA A 9 -18.57 -12.74 22.61
N LEU A 10 -18.87 -11.60 21.97
CA LEU A 10 -17.86 -10.77 21.31
C LEU A 10 -16.81 -10.25 22.30
N LEU A 11 -17.23 -9.74 23.46
CA LEU A 11 -16.30 -9.24 24.48
C LEU A 11 -15.44 -10.37 25.06
N LEU A 12 -16.01 -11.55 25.30
CA LEU A 12 -15.23 -12.69 25.77
C LEU A 12 -14.14 -13.06 24.75
N SER A 13 -14.50 -13.17 23.47
CA SER A 13 -13.55 -13.52 22.42
C SER A 13 -12.49 -12.44 22.20
N ALA A 14 -12.88 -11.16 22.22
CA ALA A 14 -11.95 -10.03 22.15
C ALA A 14 -10.97 -10.01 23.33
N LYS A 15 -11.43 -10.36 24.55
CA LYS A 15 -10.56 -10.47 25.72
C LYS A 15 -9.55 -11.61 25.58
N GLN A 16 -9.98 -12.75 25.05
CA GLN A 16 -9.11 -13.91 24.79
C GLN A 16 -8.06 -13.63 23.72
N ALA A 17 -8.37 -12.74 22.77
CA ALA A 17 -7.45 -12.26 21.75
C ALA A 17 -6.62 -11.03 22.18
N ASP A 18 -6.55 -10.74 23.49
CA ASP A 18 -5.79 -9.63 24.08
C ASP A 18 -6.14 -8.24 23.52
N ALA A 19 -7.43 -7.95 23.37
CA ALA A 19 -7.90 -6.63 22.96
C ALA A 19 -7.38 -5.52 23.88
N CYS A 20 -7.00 -4.39 23.29
CA CYS A 20 -6.53 -3.25 24.07
C CYS A 20 -7.63 -2.73 25.00
N ALA A 21 -7.23 -2.27 26.19
CA ALA A 21 -8.16 -1.87 27.25
C ALA A 21 -9.10 -0.73 26.81
N GLU A 22 -8.65 0.14 25.91
CA GLU A 22 -9.44 1.27 25.41
C GLU A 22 -10.62 0.79 24.53
N GLN A 23 -10.34 0.05 23.45
CA GLN A 23 -11.39 -0.43 22.55
C GLN A 23 -12.30 -1.46 23.24
N TYR A 24 -11.73 -2.29 24.13
CA TYR A 24 -12.51 -3.19 24.96
C TYR A 24 -13.53 -2.44 25.83
N LYS A 25 -13.08 -1.40 26.55
CA LYS A 25 -13.97 -0.56 27.37
C LYS A 25 -15.00 0.18 26.54
N ARG A 26 -14.65 0.62 25.32
CA ARG A 26 -15.58 1.27 24.40
C ARG A 26 -16.70 0.31 23.98
N ALA A 27 -16.36 -0.91 23.55
CA ALA A 27 -17.33 -1.95 23.24
C ALA A 27 -18.17 -2.36 24.46
N ALA A 28 -17.57 -2.43 25.66
CA ALA A 28 -18.29 -2.78 26.89
C ALA A 28 -19.34 -1.74 27.30
N LYS A 29 -19.18 -0.48 26.91
CA LYS A 29 -20.11 0.62 27.23
C LYS A 29 -21.30 0.76 26.27
N THR A 30 -21.31 0.05 25.15
CA THR A 30 -22.38 0.20 24.15
C THR A 30 -23.69 -0.41 24.65
N GLU A 31 -24.82 0.21 24.32
CA GLU A 31 -26.15 -0.21 24.75
C GLU A 31 -27.00 -0.73 23.58
N THR A 32 -26.55 -0.49 22.34
CA THR A 32 -27.26 -0.90 21.12
C THR A 32 -26.39 -1.71 20.17
N HIS A 33 -27.04 -2.47 19.27
CA HIS A 33 -26.37 -3.15 18.16
C HIS A 33 -25.58 -2.17 17.30
N THR A 34 -26.14 -1.00 16.98
CA THR A 34 -25.48 0.00 16.12
C THR A 34 -24.20 0.56 16.72
N GLU A 35 -24.21 0.88 18.02
CA GLU A 35 -23.01 1.35 18.71
C GLU A 35 -21.94 0.26 18.75
N LEU A 36 -22.32 -0.98 19.10
CA LEU A 36 -21.39 -2.10 19.16
C LEU A 36 -20.80 -2.41 17.78
N LEU A 37 -21.64 -2.49 16.75
CA LEU A 37 -21.21 -2.77 15.38
C LEU A 37 -20.41 -1.62 14.77
N THR A 38 -20.57 -0.39 15.25
CA THR A 38 -19.66 0.72 14.90
C THR A 38 -18.25 0.46 15.43
N VAL A 39 -18.11 0.02 16.69
CA VAL A 39 -16.81 -0.38 17.24
C VAL A 39 -16.23 -1.57 16.48
N VAL A 40 -17.06 -2.55 16.11
CA VAL A 40 -16.65 -3.69 15.27
C VAL A 40 -16.13 -3.22 13.92
N LYS A 41 -16.85 -2.37 13.19
CA LYS A 41 -16.44 -1.83 11.87
C LYS A 41 -15.09 -1.10 11.91
N GLU A 42 -14.88 -0.30 12.94
CA GLU A 42 -13.64 0.43 13.11
C GLU A 42 -12.46 -0.52 13.37
N ASN A 43 -12.70 -1.63 14.07
CA ASN A 43 -11.67 -2.59 14.50
C ASN A 43 -11.66 -3.91 13.70
N ILE A 44 -12.43 -4.04 12.61
CA ILE A 44 -12.68 -5.33 11.97
C ILE A 44 -11.40 -6.02 11.48
N ALA A 45 -10.47 -5.28 10.87
CA ALA A 45 -9.20 -5.82 10.40
C ALA A 45 -8.37 -6.42 11.55
N TRP A 46 -8.45 -5.83 12.75
CA TRP A 46 -7.80 -6.36 13.95
C TRP A 46 -8.53 -7.60 14.47
N LEU A 47 -9.86 -7.56 14.53
CA LEU A 47 -10.68 -8.68 15.02
C LEU A 47 -10.44 -9.95 14.19
N ILE A 48 -10.41 -9.83 12.86
CA ILE A 48 -10.13 -10.96 11.96
C ILE A 48 -8.68 -11.43 12.10
N ARG A 49 -7.70 -10.52 12.07
CA ARG A 49 -6.27 -10.87 12.13
C ARG A 49 -5.89 -11.62 13.40
N ASN A 50 -6.51 -11.29 14.53
CA ASN A 50 -6.22 -11.90 15.82
C ASN A 50 -7.21 -13.02 16.17
N ASN A 51 -8.02 -13.48 15.20
CA ASN A 51 -8.99 -14.56 15.39
C ASN A 51 -10.01 -14.31 16.53
N ALA A 52 -10.27 -13.02 16.83
CA ALA A 52 -11.26 -12.60 17.82
C ALA A 52 -12.70 -12.74 17.28
N THR A 53 -12.87 -12.72 15.97
CA THR A 53 -14.10 -13.12 15.29
C THR A 53 -13.78 -13.50 13.85
N ASP A 54 -14.74 -14.13 13.20
CA ASP A 54 -14.78 -14.37 11.77
C ASP A 54 -16.20 -14.02 11.26
N ALA A 55 -16.44 -14.25 9.98
CA ALA A 55 -17.72 -13.95 9.35
C ALA A 55 -18.86 -14.82 9.90
N GLU A 56 -18.60 -16.11 10.16
CA GLU A 56 -19.59 -17.06 10.66
C GLU A 56 -20.03 -16.71 12.08
N ARG A 57 -19.08 -16.35 12.96
CA ARG A 57 -19.37 -15.89 14.33
C ARG A 57 -20.18 -14.60 14.33
N LEU A 58 -19.85 -13.63 13.46
CA LEU A 58 -20.65 -12.40 13.37
C LEU A 58 -22.08 -12.69 12.91
N GLU A 59 -22.25 -13.57 11.91
CA GLU A 59 -23.57 -14.00 11.45
C GLU A 59 -24.36 -14.68 12.56
N LEU A 60 -23.71 -15.59 13.29
CA LEU A 60 -24.29 -16.31 14.41
C LEU A 60 -24.71 -15.34 15.53
N TRP A 61 -23.91 -14.32 15.79
CA TRP A 61 -24.13 -13.39 16.89
C TRP A 61 -25.21 -12.36 16.61
N PHE A 62 -25.19 -11.76 15.43
CA PHE A 62 -26.03 -10.61 15.11
C PHE A 62 -27.11 -10.92 14.07
N GLY A 63 -26.95 -11.98 13.29
CA GLY A 63 -27.80 -12.26 12.15
C GLY A 63 -27.52 -11.32 10.97
N GLU A 64 -27.83 -11.80 9.76
CA GLU A 64 -27.57 -11.08 8.52
C GLU A 64 -28.28 -9.72 8.46
N THR A 65 -29.52 -9.63 8.92
CA THR A 65 -30.32 -8.39 8.87
C THR A 65 -29.70 -7.26 9.68
N ILE A 66 -29.32 -7.52 10.94
CA ILE A 66 -28.72 -6.49 11.81
C ILE A 66 -27.36 -6.06 11.25
N LEU A 67 -26.57 -7.00 10.73
CA LEU A 67 -25.30 -6.68 10.09
C LEU A 67 -25.50 -5.81 8.85
N ALA A 68 -26.47 -6.15 7.99
CA ALA A 68 -26.78 -5.42 6.77
C ALA A 68 -27.26 -3.99 7.04
N GLU A 69 -28.13 -3.80 8.04
CA GLU A 69 -28.58 -2.47 8.50
C GLU A 69 -27.42 -1.60 9.00
N ASN A 70 -26.33 -2.24 9.45
CA ASN A 70 -25.12 -1.58 9.92
C ASN A 70 -23.98 -1.56 8.88
N ASN A 71 -24.27 -1.92 7.62
CA ASN A 71 -23.34 -1.96 6.49
C ASN A 71 -22.18 -2.97 6.64
N ILE A 72 -22.42 -4.08 7.31
CA ILE A 72 -21.53 -5.23 7.39
C ILE A 72 -22.15 -6.38 6.60
N PHE A 73 -21.36 -6.98 5.72
CA PHE A 73 -21.84 -8.02 4.81
C PHE A 73 -20.86 -9.18 4.78
N ILE A 74 -21.40 -10.39 4.76
CA ILE A 74 -20.60 -11.62 4.86
C ILE A 74 -20.48 -12.30 3.50
N ARG A 75 -21.31 -11.95 2.50
CA ARG A 75 -21.27 -12.56 1.16
C ARG A 75 -21.72 -11.57 0.08
N GLY A 76 -21.23 -11.77 -1.15
CA GLY A 76 -21.82 -11.22 -2.38
C GLY A 76 -21.11 -10.02 -3.00
N GLU A 77 -21.54 -9.67 -4.21
CA GLU A 77 -21.12 -8.48 -4.95
C GLU A 77 -21.99 -7.28 -4.59
N ARG A 78 -21.37 -6.11 -4.41
CA ARG A 78 -22.03 -4.89 -3.95
C ARG A 78 -21.66 -3.69 -4.79
N GLN A 79 -22.68 -2.93 -5.14
CA GLN A 79 -22.53 -1.65 -5.81
C GLN A 79 -23.32 -0.60 -5.03
N LEU A 80 -22.64 0.46 -4.62
CA LEU A 80 -23.21 1.66 -4.02
C LEU A 80 -23.04 2.83 -4.99
N GLY A 81 -24.13 3.55 -5.21
CA GLY A 81 -24.13 4.84 -5.90
C GLY A 81 -23.93 6.00 -4.94
N PHE A 82 -24.43 7.17 -5.33
CA PHE A 82 -24.36 8.42 -4.56
C PHE A 82 -24.70 8.20 -3.08
N SER A 83 -23.73 8.48 -2.21
CA SER A 83 -23.89 8.45 -0.76
C SER A 83 -23.02 9.54 -0.16
N GLU A 84 -23.54 10.31 0.79
CA GLU A 84 -22.68 11.26 1.52
C GLU A 84 -21.56 10.53 2.25
N ASN A 85 -21.85 9.36 2.87
CA ASN A 85 -20.90 8.60 3.68
C ASN A 85 -21.11 7.08 3.48
N ALA A 86 -20.50 6.51 2.43
CA ALA A 86 -20.51 5.07 2.24
C ALA A 86 -19.46 4.42 3.16
N PHE A 87 -19.87 3.72 4.22
CA PHE A 87 -18.98 2.85 5.00
C PHE A 87 -19.42 1.40 4.85
N LEU A 88 -18.57 0.54 4.28
CA LEU A 88 -18.86 -0.86 4.02
C LEU A 88 -17.82 -1.80 4.62
N VAL A 89 -18.27 -2.93 5.13
CA VAL A 89 -17.41 -4.07 5.50
C VAL A 89 -17.88 -5.33 4.78
N LEU A 90 -16.96 -6.04 4.15
CA LEU A 90 -17.16 -7.36 3.54
C LEU A 90 -16.21 -8.40 4.12
N LEU A 91 -16.75 -9.56 4.52
CA LEU A 91 -16.02 -10.62 5.23
C LEU A 91 -16.24 -11.98 4.57
N GLY A 92 -15.33 -12.94 4.76
CA GLY A 92 -15.58 -14.39 4.59
C GLY A 92 -16.07 -14.84 3.21
N SER A 93 -15.77 -14.08 2.16
CA SER A 93 -16.34 -14.28 0.83
C SER A 93 -15.37 -15.01 -0.09
N SER A 94 -15.84 -16.01 -0.84
CA SER A 94 -15.05 -16.58 -1.93
C SER A 94 -14.70 -15.52 -2.98
N GLN A 95 -15.64 -14.61 -3.22
CA GLN A 95 -15.46 -13.45 -4.09
C GLN A 95 -16.23 -12.25 -3.50
N ALA A 96 -15.50 -11.18 -3.19
CA ALA A 96 -16.06 -9.92 -2.72
C ALA A 96 -15.79 -8.83 -3.76
N THR A 97 -16.84 -8.24 -4.32
CA THR A 97 -16.75 -7.12 -5.26
C THR A 97 -17.45 -5.91 -4.65
N VAL A 98 -16.78 -4.77 -4.56
CA VAL A 98 -17.36 -3.49 -4.11
C VAL A 98 -17.15 -2.43 -5.16
N LYS A 99 -18.23 -1.74 -5.53
CA LYS A 99 -18.18 -0.54 -6.36
C LYS A 99 -18.81 0.61 -5.59
N THR A 100 -18.10 1.74 -5.52
CA THR A 100 -18.56 2.97 -4.89
C THR A 100 -18.36 4.12 -5.86
N CYS A 101 -19.40 4.93 -6.08
CA CYS A 101 -19.34 6.05 -7.02
C CYS A 101 -19.96 7.32 -6.41
N ASN A 102 -19.38 8.48 -6.74
CA ASN A 102 -19.96 9.80 -6.47
C ASN A 102 -20.32 10.02 -5.00
N SER A 103 -19.35 9.84 -4.11
CA SER A 103 -19.55 9.93 -2.66
C SER A 103 -18.74 11.07 -2.04
N SER A 104 -19.26 11.76 -1.02
CA SER A 104 -18.43 12.72 -0.29
C SER A 104 -17.33 11.99 0.47
N GLN A 105 -17.69 10.89 1.15
CA GLN A 105 -16.76 9.95 1.78
C GLN A 105 -17.11 8.50 1.42
N ALA A 106 -16.12 7.73 0.99
CA ALA A 106 -16.23 6.30 0.74
C ALA A 106 -15.17 5.55 1.56
N THR A 107 -15.59 4.71 2.49
CA THR A 107 -14.75 3.79 3.26
C THR A 107 -15.17 2.35 2.99
N VAL A 108 -14.27 1.55 2.44
CA VAL A 108 -14.51 0.13 2.15
C VAL A 108 -13.47 -0.71 2.86
N LYS A 109 -13.93 -1.69 3.65
CA LYS A 109 -13.07 -2.71 4.25
C LYS A 109 -13.44 -4.08 3.73
N THR A 110 -12.49 -4.82 3.19
CA THR A 110 -12.64 -6.22 2.78
C THR A 110 -11.66 -7.06 3.58
N CYS A 111 -12.14 -8.12 4.23
CA CYS A 111 -11.29 -9.05 4.96
C CYS A 111 -11.65 -10.49 4.64
N ASP A 112 -10.66 -11.38 4.75
CA ASP A 112 -10.85 -12.83 4.68
C ASP A 112 -11.60 -13.27 3.41
N SER A 113 -10.99 -13.00 2.25
CA SER A 113 -11.62 -13.26 0.96
C SER A 113 -10.67 -13.97 0.00
N SER A 114 -11.13 -14.98 -0.73
CA SER A 114 -10.26 -15.60 -1.75
C SER A 114 -9.94 -14.61 -2.86
N GLN A 115 -10.94 -13.83 -3.31
CA GLN A 115 -10.77 -12.72 -4.23
C GLN A 115 -11.51 -11.48 -3.74
N ALA A 116 -10.81 -10.37 -3.59
CA ALA A 116 -11.38 -9.07 -3.24
C ALA A 116 -11.13 -8.06 -4.37
N THR A 117 -12.20 -7.46 -4.91
CA THR A 117 -12.14 -6.37 -5.88
C THR A 117 -12.87 -5.16 -5.33
N VAL A 118 -12.18 -4.02 -5.22
CA VAL A 118 -12.78 -2.75 -4.78
C VAL A 118 -12.53 -1.68 -5.83
N GLU A 119 -13.58 -1.02 -6.28
CA GLU A 119 -13.51 0.09 -7.21
C GLU A 119 -14.23 1.32 -6.60
N THR A 120 -13.53 2.45 -6.54
CA THR A 120 -14.04 3.72 -6.01
C THR A 120 -13.81 4.84 -7.02
N TRP A 121 -14.87 5.58 -7.34
CA TRP A 121 -14.85 6.64 -8.37
C TRP A 121 -15.54 7.91 -7.86
N GLY A 122 -14.99 9.08 -8.22
CA GLY A 122 -15.64 10.36 -8.00
C GLY A 122 -15.90 10.65 -6.52
N SER A 123 -14.90 10.50 -5.66
CA SER A 123 -15.06 10.66 -4.21
C SER A 123 -14.23 11.81 -3.66
N SER A 124 -14.78 12.67 -2.80
CA SER A 124 -13.91 13.68 -2.15
C SER A 124 -12.87 13.01 -1.25
N GLN A 125 -13.28 11.98 -0.50
CA GLN A 125 -12.38 11.13 0.27
C GLN A 125 -12.68 9.65 0.06
N ALA A 126 -11.68 8.88 -0.37
CA ALA A 126 -11.75 7.44 -0.55
C ALA A 126 -10.75 6.74 0.37
N THR A 127 -11.22 5.80 1.19
CA THR A 127 -10.40 4.94 2.05
C THR A 127 -10.74 3.49 1.76
N VAL A 128 -9.77 2.71 1.30
CA VAL A 128 -9.93 1.27 1.04
C VAL A 128 -8.93 0.47 1.86
N GLU A 129 -9.41 -0.50 2.62
CA GLU A 129 -8.57 -1.45 3.36
C GLU A 129 -8.93 -2.89 2.97
N THR A 130 -7.99 -3.61 2.36
CA THR A 130 -8.12 -5.03 2.02
C THR A 130 -7.12 -5.84 2.85
N CYS A 131 -7.59 -6.85 3.58
CA CYS A 131 -6.73 -7.68 4.43
C CYS A 131 -7.03 -9.18 4.26
N ASN A 132 -6.01 -10.02 4.41
CA ASN A 132 -6.14 -11.48 4.40
C ASN A 132 -6.90 -11.96 3.14
N SER A 133 -6.30 -11.73 1.98
CA SER A 133 -6.92 -12.11 0.71
C SER A 133 -5.95 -12.84 -0.20
N SER A 134 -6.35 -13.93 -0.84
CA SER A 134 -5.46 -14.60 -1.79
C SER A 134 -5.15 -13.68 -2.98
N GLN A 135 -6.18 -12.99 -3.49
CA GLN A 135 -6.02 -11.95 -4.51
C GLN A 135 -6.80 -10.69 -4.12
N ALA A 136 -6.11 -9.54 -4.13
CA ALA A 136 -6.69 -8.23 -3.85
C ALA A 136 -6.46 -7.29 -5.03
N THR A 137 -7.54 -6.75 -5.58
CA THR A 137 -7.51 -5.71 -6.62
C THR A 137 -8.24 -4.47 -6.12
N VAL A 138 -7.54 -3.33 -6.05
CA VAL A 138 -8.13 -2.05 -5.65
C VAL A 138 -7.91 -1.02 -6.75
N LYS A 139 -8.98 -0.32 -7.14
CA LYS A 139 -8.93 0.83 -8.05
C LYS A 139 -9.60 2.02 -7.38
N THR A 140 -8.92 3.16 -7.37
CA THR A 140 -9.45 4.43 -6.87
C THR A 140 -9.15 5.53 -7.86
N CYS A 141 -10.17 6.23 -8.33
CA CYS A 141 -10.01 7.28 -9.33
C CYS A 141 -10.84 8.51 -8.96
N ASP A 142 -10.49 9.64 -9.55
CA ASP A 142 -11.21 10.92 -9.42
C ASP A 142 -11.47 11.28 -7.95
N SER A 143 -10.40 11.37 -7.16
CA SER A 143 -10.51 11.59 -5.72
C SER A 143 -9.69 12.76 -5.21
N SER A 144 -10.25 13.64 -4.38
CA SER A 144 -9.40 14.67 -3.75
C SER A 144 -8.38 14.02 -2.82
N GLN A 145 -8.81 12.99 -2.08
CA GLN A 145 -7.97 12.21 -1.16
C GLN A 145 -8.23 10.72 -1.36
N ALA A 146 -7.20 9.96 -1.70
CA ALA A 146 -7.26 8.50 -1.82
C ALA A 146 -6.27 7.85 -0.87
N THR A 147 -6.76 7.00 0.03
CA THR A 147 -5.96 6.16 0.92
C THR A 147 -6.27 4.69 0.67
N VAL A 148 -5.29 3.91 0.22
CA VAL A 148 -5.44 2.48 -0.02
C VAL A 148 -4.44 1.70 0.83
N LYS A 149 -4.93 0.69 1.54
CA LYS A 149 -4.12 -0.23 2.33
C LYS A 149 -4.45 -1.66 1.96
N THR A 150 -3.44 -2.43 1.57
CA THR A 150 -3.56 -3.87 1.31
C THR A 150 -2.55 -4.62 2.17
N CYS A 151 -2.99 -5.64 2.91
CA CYS A 151 -2.11 -6.43 3.78
C CYS A 151 -2.43 -7.92 3.71
N ASN A 152 -1.41 -8.77 3.92
CA ASN A 152 -1.55 -10.22 3.97
C ASN A 152 -2.23 -10.75 2.70
N SER A 153 -1.59 -10.56 1.54
CA SER A 153 -2.16 -11.02 0.27
C SER A 153 -1.17 -11.80 -0.56
N SER A 154 -1.58 -12.93 -1.14
CA SER A 154 -0.67 -13.63 -2.08
C SER A 154 -0.40 -12.75 -3.30
N GLN A 155 -1.43 -12.08 -3.82
CA GLN A 155 -1.30 -11.09 -4.90
C GLN A 155 -2.10 -9.83 -4.57
N ALA A 156 -1.43 -8.68 -4.60
CA ALA A 156 -2.02 -7.37 -4.40
C ALA A 156 -1.78 -6.48 -5.63
N THR A 157 -2.86 -5.97 -6.22
CA THR A 157 -2.82 -4.98 -7.30
C THR A 157 -3.58 -3.74 -6.87
N VAL A 158 -2.90 -2.59 -6.84
CA VAL A 158 -3.50 -1.30 -6.49
C VAL A 158 -3.28 -0.31 -7.62
N LYS A 159 -4.35 0.35 -8.06
CA LYS A 159 -4.30 1.45 -9.02
C LYS A 159 -4.98 2.69 -8.42
N THR A 160 -4.28 3.81 -8.41
CA THR A 160 -4.83 5.11 -8.01
C THR A 160 -4.59 6.14 -9.12
N CYS A 161 -5.63 6.82 -9.58
CA CYS A 161 -5.54 7.81 -10.65
C CYS A 161 -6.26 9.11 -10.27
N ASP A 162 -5.89 10.20 -10.93
CA ASP A 162 -6.61 11.47 -10.90
C ASP A 162 -6.92 11.93 -9.47
N SER A 163 -5.86 12.04 -8.65
CA SER A 163 -6.01 12.31 -7.22
C SER A 163 -5.20 13.51 -6.75
N SER A 164 -5.78 14.41 -5.95
CA SER A 164 -4.95 15.50 -5.40
C SER A 164 -3.89 14.94 -4.43
N GLN A 165 -4.29 14.04 -3.53
CA GLN A 165 -3.36 13.29 -2.69
C GLN A 165 -3.69 11.80 -2.74
N ALA A 166 -2.69 10.98 -3.06
CA ALA A 166 -2.77 9.53 -3.09
C ALA A 166 -1.78 8.93 -2.08
N THR A 167 -2.28 8.11 -1.16
CA THR A 167 -1.47 7.32 -0.21
C THR A 167 -1.77 5.85 -0.40
N VAL A 168 -0.78 5.06 -0.81
CA VAL A 168 -0.90 3.60 -0.98
C VAL A 168 0.08 2.89 -0.06
N LYS A 169 -0.42 1.91 0.68
CA LYS A 169 0.39 1.01 1.51
C LYS A 169 0.09 -0.44 1.17
N THR A 170 1.10 -1.21 0.81
CA THR A 170 1.00 -2.66 0.60
C THR A 170 2.02 -3.36 1.48
N CYS A 171 1.59 -4.36 2.26
CA CYS A 171 2.47 -5.11 3.17
C CYS A 171 2.18 -6.60 3.10
N ASP A 172 3.17 -7.42 3.45
CA ASP A 172 3.03 -8.85 3.64
C ASP A 172 2.41 -9.53 2.42
N SER A 173 3.07 -9.39 1.25
CA SER A 173 2.52 -9.87 -0.02
C SER A 173 3.50 -10.67 -0.86
N SER A 174 3.11 -11.83 -1.40
CA SER A 174 4.03 -12.56 -2.30
C SER A 174 4.31 -11.75 -3.56
N GLN A 175 3.28 -11.12 -4.14
CA GLN A 175 3.41 -10.20 -5.26
C GLN A 175 2.61 -8.92 -5.01
N ALA A 176 3.26 -7.77 -5.08
CA ALA A 176 2.64 -6.46 -4.94
C ALA A 176 2.89 -5.61 -6.20
N THR A 177 1.82 -5.15 -6.84
CA THR A 177 1.86 -4.19 -7.96
C THR A 177 1.08 -2.95 -7.58
N VAL A 178 1.76 -1.80 -7.56
CA VAL A 178 1.13 -0.50 -7.27
C VAL A 178 1.36 0.45 -8.44
N LYS A 179 0.29 1.05 -8.93
CA LYS A 179 0.33 2.09 -9.96
C LYS A 179 -0.36 3.35 -9.44
N THR A 180 0.33 4.48 -9.49
CA THR A 180 -0.24 5.79 -9.16
C THR A 180 -0.02 6.74 -10.33
N CYS A 181 -1.08 7.36 -10.83
CA CYS A 181 -1.02 8.29 -11.96
C CYS A 181 -1.69 9.62 -11.60
N ASP A 182 -1.22 10.69 -12.24
CA ASP A 182 -1.91 11.98 -12.32
C ASP A 182 -2.30 12.50 -10.93
N SER A 183 -1.29 12.65 -10.06
CA SER A 183 -1.50 13.04 -8.67
C SER A 183 -0.70 14.27 -8.26
N SER A 184 -1.29 15.21 -7.53
CA SER A 184 -0.46 16.34 -7.04
C SER A 184 0.59 15.85 -6.04
N GLN A 185 0.18 14.97 -5.11
CA GLN A 185 1.09 14.28 -4.20
C GLN A 185 0.80 12.78 -4.18
N ALA A 186 1.82 11.97 -4.45
CA ALA A 186 1.76 10.52 -4.40
C ALA A 186 2.73 9.99 -3.33
N THR A 187 2.22 9.20 -2.38
CA THR A 187 3.02 8.46 -1.40
C THR A 187 2.73 6.97 -1.51
N VAL A 188 3.74 6.19 -1.87
CA VAL A 188 3.62 4.73 -1.99
C VAL A 188 4.60 4.05 -1.03
N LYS A 189 4.11 3.11 -0.23
CA LYS A 189 4.92 2.25 0.63
C LYS A 189 4.61 0.77 0.37
N THR A 190 5.62 0.01 -0.02
CA THR A 190 5.55 -1.45 -0.15
C THR A 190 6.57 -2.11 0.76
N CYS A 191 6.15 -3.07 1.58
CA CYS A 191 7.03 -3.78 2.51
C CYS A 191 6.75 -5.28 2.51
N ASP A 192 7.76 -6.07 2.87
CA ASP A 192 7.63 -7.50 3.15
C ASP A 192 7.01 -8.25 1.97
N SER A 193 7.63 -8.08 0.78
CA SER A 193 7.13 -8.65 -0.46
C SER A 193 8.14 -9.50 -1.20
N SER A 194 7.75 -10.67 -1.72
CA SER A 194 8.70 -11.44 -2.55
C SER A 194 8.99 -10.71 -3.88
N GLN A 195 7.97 -10.12 -4.49
CA GLN A 195 8.07 -9.28 -5.68
C GLN A 195 7.30 -7.98 -5.45
N ALA A 196 7.96 -6.84 -5.60
CA ALA A 196 7.34 -5.53 -5.50
C ALA A 196 7.58 -4.72 -6.78
N THR A 197 6.50 -4.33 -7.45
CA THR A 197 6.53 -3.41 -8.60
C THR A 197 5.76 -2.16 -8.25
N VAL A 198 6.41 -1.00 -8.30
CA VAL A 198 5.79 0.30 -8.05
C VAL A 198 6.03 1.22 -9.24
N GLU A 199 4.96 1.76 -9.79
CA GLU A 199 4.99 2.72 -10.88
C GLU A 199 4.28 4.01 -10.45
N THR A 200 4.92 5.16 -10.64
CA THR A 200 4.33 6.48 -10.35
C THR A 200 4.54 7.42 -11.53
N TRP A 201 3.45 8.01 -12.03
CA TRP A 201 3.45 8.83 -13.25
C TRP A 201 2.77 10.17 -13.00
N GLY A 202 3.29 11.24 -13.60
CA GLY A 202 2.60 12.53 -13.71
C GLY A 202 2.27 13.13 -12.34
N SER A 203 3.26 13.22 -11.44
CA SER A 203 3.04 13.71 -10.08
C SER A 203 3.83 14.95 -9.74
N SER A 204 3.24 15.97 -9.09
CA SER A 204 4.07 17.13 -8.68
C SER A 204 5.09 16.72 -7.62
N GLN A 205 4.69 15.91 -6.64
CA GLN A 205 5.58 15.29 -5.66
C GLN A 205 5.31 13.79 -5.57
N ALA A 206 6.34 12.98 -5.79
CA ALA A 206 6.28 11.52 -5.66
C ALA A 206 7.24 11.05 -4.55
N THR A 207 6.73 10.29 -3.59
CA THR A 207 7.52 9.60 -2.57
C THR A 207 7.24 8.10 -2.63
N VAL A 208 8.25 7.31 -2.98
CA VAL A 208 8.14 5.85 -3.04
C VAL A 208 9.12 5.22 -2.05
N LYS A 209 8.62 4.27 -1.25
CA LYS A 209 9.43 3.45 -0.34
C LYS A 209 9.12 1.98 -0.57
N THR A 210 10.13 1.20 -0.93
CA THR A 210 10.04 -0.25 -1.03
C THR A 210 11.09 -0.88 -0.12
N CYS A 211 10.69 -1.80 0.75
CA CYS A 211 11.61 -2.44 1.69
C CYS A 211 11.34 -3.94 1.82
N ASP A 212 12.38 -4.67 2.22
CA ASP A 212 12.32 -6.08 2.59
C ASP A 212 11.68 -6.91 1.48
N SER A 213 12.32 -6.88 0.29
CA SER A 213 11.80 -7.55 -0.90
C SER A 213 12.83 -8.39 -1.64
N SER A 214 12.48 -9.60 -2.08
CA SER A 214 13.45 -10.38 -2.87
C SER A 214 13.75 -9.68 -4.21
N GLN A 215 12.72 -9.09 -4.82
CA GLN A 215 12.82 -8.29 -6.03
C GLN A 215 12.01 -7.01 -5.89
N ALA A 216 12.66 -5.87 -6.09
CA ALA A 216 12.01 -4.56 -6.09
C ALA A 216 12.24 -3.86 -7.42
N THR A 217 11.16 -3.49 -8.11
CA THR A 217 11.18 -2.63 -9.29
C THR A 217 10.40 -1.36 -8.99
N VAL A 218 11.04 -0.21 -9.10
CA VAL A 218 10.42 1.10 -8.89
C VAL A 218 10.65 1.97 -10.11
N GLU A 219 9.58 2.47 -10.71
CA GLU A 219 9.63 3.43 -11.81
C GLU A 219 8.86 4.70 -11.44
N THR A 220 9.49 5.86 -11.59
CA THR A 220 8.88 7.17 -11.33
C THR A 220 9.16 8.11 -12.49
N TRP A 221 8.11 8.71 -13.05
CA TRP A 221 8.20 9.50 -14.27
C TRP A 221 7.37 10.78 -14.20
N GLY A 222 7.89 11.85 -14.80
CA GLY A 222 7.17 13.12 -14.96
C GLY A 222 6.82 13.74 -13.63
N SER A 223 7.82 14.01 -12.78
CA SER A 223 7.60 14.57 -11.45
C SER A 223 8.42 15.80 -11.14
N SER A 224 7.83 16.86 -10.57
CA SER A 224 8.65 18.03 -10.18
C SER A 224 9.65 17.65 -9.08
N GLN A 225 9.22 16.86 -8.09
CA GLN A 225 10.10 16.29 -7.07
C GLN A 225 9.82 14.80 -6.90
N ALA A 226 10.84 13.97 -7.08
CA ALA A 226 10.78 12.53 -6.87
C ALA A 226 11.74 12.11 -5.75
N THR A 227 11.24 11.37 -4.77
CA THR A 227 12.04 10.71 -3.73
C THR A 227 11.75 9.22 -3.75
N VAL A 228 12.75 8.41 -4.08
CA VAL A 228 12.64 6.96 -4.11
C VAL A 228 13.62 6.35 -3.12
N LYS A 229 13.12 5.47 -2.25
CA LYS A 229 13.94 4.68 -1.33
C LYS A 229 13.66 3.21 -1.51
N THR A 230 14.69 2.43 -1.78
CA THR A 230 14.63 0.96 -1.84
C THR A 230 15.59 0.38 -0.82
N CYS A 231 15.12 -0.50 0.06
CA CYS A 231 15.94 -1.06 1.13
C CYS A 231 15.81 -2.59 1.23
N ASN A 232 16.89 -3.25 1.67
CA ASN A 232 16.92 -4.68 2.00
C ASN A 232 16.31 -5.54 0.89
N SER A 233 16.84 -5.42 -0.33
CA SER A 233 16.30 -6.17 -1.47
C SER A 233 17.37 -6.98 -2.19
N SER A 234 17.15 -8.28 -2.42
CA SER A 234 18.17 -9.10 -3.11
C SER A 234 18.51 -8.56 -4.49
N GLN A 235 17.49 -8.15 -5.25
CA GLN A 235 17.67 -7.35 -6.47
C GLN A 235 16.76 -6.12 -6.44
N ALA A 236 17.35 -4.95 -6.70
CA ALA A 236 16.64 -3.68 -6.77
C ALA A 236 16.87 -3.03 -8.15
N THR A 237 15.80 -2.67 -8.83
CA THR A 237 15.80 -1.86 -10.04
C THR A 237 15.03 -0.58 -9.79
N VAL A 238 15.68 0.56 -9.93
CA VAL A 238 15.05 1.88 -9.75
C VAL A 238 15.28 2.73 -10.99
N LYS A 239 14.20 3.26 -11.55
CA LYS A 239 14.24 4.24 -12.64
C LYS A 239 13.49 5.50 -12.22
N THR A 240 14.12 6.65 -12.36
CA THR A 240 13.49 7.95 -12.13
C THR A 240 13.81 8.86 -13.31
N CYS A 241 12.78 9.33 -14.01
CA CYS A 241 12.99 10.14 -15.22
C CYS A 241 12.05 11.35 -15.26
N ASP A 242 12.40 12.32 -16.10
CA ASP A 242 11.64 13.55 -16.33
C ASP A 242 11.29 14.26 -15.02
N SER A 243 12.31 14.53 -14.19
CA SER A 243 12.11 15.15 -12.88
C SER A 243 12.94 16.40 -12.65
N SER A 244 12.35 17.47 -12.13
CA SER A 244 13.16 18.67 -11.82
C SER A 244 14.17 18.39 -10.70
N GLN A 245 13.74 17.63 -9.69
CA GLN A 245 14.54 17.19 -8.56
C GLN A 245 14.31 15.69 -8.32
N ALA A 246 15.36 14.88 -8.37
CA ALA A 246 15.29 13.46 -8.09
C ALA A 246 16.25 13.09 -6.96
N THR A 247 15.73 12.43 -5.92
CA THR A 247 16.54 11.79 -4.87
C THR A 247 16.26 10.30 -4.89
N VAL A 248 17.29 9.50 -5.14
CA VAL A 248 17.19 8.03 -5.17
C VAL A 248 18.16 7.44 -4.16
N GLU A 249 17.64 6.64 -3.23
CA GLU A 249 18.43 5.94 -2.22
C GLU A 249 18.18 4.42 -2.34
N THR A 250 19.24 3.63 -2.49
CA THR A 250 19.17 2.16 -2.50
C THR A 250 20.18 1.58 -1.51
N TRP A 251 19.73 0.69 -0.64
CA TRP A 251 20.52 0.18 0.49
C TRP A 251 20.32 -1.32 0.72
N GLY A 252 21.41 -2.01 1.08
CA GLY A 252 21.33 -3.40 1.55
C GLY A 252 20.83 -4.35 0.46
N SER A 253 21.31 -4.17 -0.77
CA SER A 253 20.90 -4.96 -1.93
C SER A 253 22.04 -5.75 -2.53
N SER A 254 21.88 -7.06 -2.76
CA SER A 254 22.93 -7.85 -3.41
C SER A 254 23.24 -7.35 -4.83
N GLN A 255 22.19 -7.00 -5.59
CA GLN A 255 22.32 -6.35 -6.89
C GLN A 255 21.41 -5.13 -6.97
N ALA A 256 21.98 -3.97 -7.32
CA ALA A 256 21.25 -2.73 -7.50
C ALA A 256 21.47 -2.16 -8.90
N THR A 257 20.39 -1.85 -9.61
CA THR A 257 20.42 -1.08 -10.86
C THR A 257 19.64 0.20 -10.65
N VAL A 258 20.31 1.34 -10.73
CA VAL A 258 19.69 2.66 -10.54
C VAL A 258 19.93 3.51 -11.77
N LYS A 259 18.84 4.01 -12.37
CA LYS A 259 18.89 4.92 -13.51
C LYS A 259 18.12 6.19 -13.19
N THR A 260 18.79 7.35 -13.30
CA THR A 260 18.11 8.65 -13.22
C THR A 260 18.35 9.44 -14.49
N CYS A 261 17.30 9.70 -15.25
CA CYS A 261 17.39 10.38 -16.54
C CYS A 261 16.62 11.71 -16.56
N ASP A 262 17.02 12.60 -17.46
CA ASP A 262 16.31 13.85 -17.76
C ASP A 262 15.89 14.63 -16.50
N SER A 263 16.83 14.72 -15.55
CA SER A 263 16.63 15.40 -14.28
C SER A 263 17.58 16.56 -14.09
N SER A 264 17.05 17.76 -13.82
CA SER A 264 17.85 18.98 -13.66
C SER A 264 18.82 18.87 -12.47
N GLN A 265 18.35 18.27 -11.37
CA GLN A 265 19.18 17.91 -10.23
C GLN A 265 18.82 16.50 -9.78
N ALA A 266 19.82 15.63 -9.78
CA ALA A 266 19.71 14.27 -9.26
C ALA A 266 20.67 14.09 -8.08
N THR A 267 20.21 13.43 -7.03
CA THR A 267 21.06 12.88 -5.98
C THR A 267 20.81 11.39 -5.92
N VAL A 268 21.82 10.59 -6.28
CA VAL A 268 21.72 9.12 -6.22
C VAL A 268 22.68 8.60 -5.18
N LYS A 269 22.15 7.82 -4.24
CA LYS A 269 22.87 7.13 -3.19
C LYS A 269 22.63 5.63 -3.24
N THR A 270 23.69 4.87 -3.56
CA THR A 270 23.63 3.40 -3.53
C THR A 270 24.69 2.86 -2.59
N CYS A 271 24.24 2.09 -1.60
CA CYS A 271 25.08 1.63 -0.51
C CYS A 271 24.83 0.19 -0.10
N ASP A 272 25.87 -0.42 0.47
CA ASP A 272 25.84 -1.79 0.99
C ASP A 272 25.33 -2.80 -0.06
N SER A 273 25.80 -2.62 -1.29
CA SER A 273 25.50 -3.50 -2.41
C SER A 273 26.75 -4.24 -2.90
N SER A 274 26.59 -5.55 -3.09
CA SER A 274 27.66 -6.42 -3.63
C SER A 274 27.91 -6.16 -5.11
N GLN A 275 26.88 -5.72 -5.86
CA GLN A 275 26.99 -5.27 -7.24
C GLN A 275 26.05 -4.09 -7.45
N ALA A 276 26.55 -3.00 -8.03
CA ALA A 276 25.74 -1.83 -8.33
C ALA A 276 26.04 -1.27 -9.72
N THR A 277 24.99 -1.03 -10.50
CA THR A 277 25.04 -0.26 -11.74
C THR A 277 24.26 1.02 -11.52
N VAL A 278 24.93 2.17 -11.60
CA VAL A 278 24.31 3.48 -11.40
C VAL A 278 24.56 4.35 -12.64
N GLU A 279 23.50 4.72 -13.33
CA GLU A 279 23.55 5.65 -14.47
C GLU A 279 22.77 6.93 -14.17
N THR A 280 23.41 8.10 -14.32
CA THR A 280 22.70 9.38 -14.23
C THR A 280 23.04 10.35 -15.36
N TRP A 281 22.03 11.13 -15.75
CA TRP A 281 22.14 12.28 -16.64
C TRP A 281 21.93 13.55 -15.83
N GLY A 282 23.01 14.02 -15.21
CA GLY A 282 23.03 15.21 -14.35
C GLY A 282 23.11 14.86 -12.86
N GLY A 283 23.41 15.87 -12.04
CA GLY A 283 23.36 15.76 -10.58
C GLY A 283 24.59 15.17 -9.88
N LYS A 284 24.49 15.07 -8.55
CA LYS A 284 25.50 14.56 -7.63
C LYS A 284 25.31 13.05 -7.44
N LEU A 285 26.40 12.31 -7.60
CA LEU A 285 26.45 10.88 -7.31
C LEU A 285 27.19 10.63 -6.00
N ILE A 286 26.64 9.75 -5.16
CA ILE A 286 27.29 9.28 -3.94
C ILE A 286 27.15 7.76 -3.93
N THR A 287 28.23 7.01 -4.01
CA THR A 287 28.16 5.55 -3.91
C THR A 287 29.27 5.03 -3.02
N ASN A 288 29.04 3.94 -2.28
CA ASN A 288 30.07 3.29 -1.46
C ASN A 288 30.16 1.77 -1.70
N CYS A 289 29.62 1.26 -2.81
CA CYS A 289 29.54 -0.17 -3.10
C CYS A 289 30.92 -0.83 -3.31
N GLU A 290 31.01 -2.14 -3.09
CA GLU A 290 32.16 -2.98 -3.47
C GLU A 290 31.78 -3.72 -4.76
N GLY A 291 32.38 -3.41 -5.92
CA GLY A 291 32.05 -4.12 -7.18
C GLY A 291 30.99 -3.45 -8.06
N GLY A 292 31.14 -2.17 -8.43
CA GLY A 292 30.10 -1.44 -9.19
C GLY A 292 30.59 -0.69 -10.43
N LEU A 293 29.67 -0.49 -11.38
CA LEU A 293 29.81 0.40 -12.54
C LEU A 293 28.98 1.67 -12.29
N ILE A 294 29.64 2.81 -12.26
CA ILE A 294 28.99 4.11 -12.06
C ILE A 294 29.27 4.95 -13.29
N GLN A 295 28.21 5.44 -13.93
CA GLN A 295 28.32 6.28 -15.11
C GLN A 295 27.53 7.58 -14.90
N ASN A 296 28.24 8.70 -14.91
CA ASN A 296 27.64 10.02 -15.07
C ASN A 296 27.80 10.44 -16.52
N ARG A 297 26.71 10.40 -17.30
CA ARG A 297 26.77 10.71 -18.73
C ARG A 297 26.97 12.20 -19.00
N THR A 298 26.58 13.08 -18.08
CA THR A 298 26.77 14.53 -18.22
C THR A 298 28.22 14.92 -18.05
N THR A 299 28.90 14.38 -17.04
CA THR A 299 30.33 14.63 -16.84
C THR A 299 31.23 13.67 -17.61
N ARG A 300 30.65 12.73 -18.39
CA ARG A 300 31.34 11.62 -19.06
C ARG A 300 32.22 10.76 -18.15
N LYS A 301 31.96 10.78 -16.84
CA LYS A 301 32.76 10.02 -15.87
C LYS A 301 32.24 8.61 -15.76
N ILE A 302 33.16 7.66 -15.87
CA ILE A 302 32.91 6.25 -15.56
C ILE A 302 33.83 5.87 -14.41
N GLU A 303 33.26 5.30 -13.36
CA GLU A 303 34.01 4.75 -12.22
C GLU A 303 33.69 3.26 -12.11
N ILE A 304 34.75 2.45 -12.09
CA ILE A 304 34.64 1.00 -11.89
C ILE A 304 35.34 0.66 -10.59
N LYS A 305 34.57 0.26 -9.58
CA LYS A 305 35.13 -0.11 -8.28
C LYS A 305 35.18 -1.62 -8.19
N LYS A 306 36.36 -2.22 -8.42
CA LYS A 306 36.60 -3.65 -8.20
C LYS A 306 37.41 -3.84 -6.93
N SER A 307 37.04 -4.82 -6.11
CA SER A 307 37.68 -5.11 -4.82
C SER A 307 39.22 -5.05 -4.93
N ASN A 308 39.81 -4.12 -4.16
CA ASN A 308 41.24 -3.81 -4.02
C ASN A 308 41.95 -2.99 -5.12
N TYR A 309 41.25 -2.48 -6.15
CA TYR A 309 41.85 -1.52 -7.09
C TYR A 309 40.82 -0.46 -7.54
N GLU A 310 41.10 0.82 -7.27
CA GLU A 310 40.46 1.94 -7.97
C GLU A 310 41.07 2.02 -9.37
N LEU A 311 40.28 1.80 -10.43
CA LEU A 311 40.76 1.97 -11.80
C LEU A 311 39.95 3.02 -12.56
N LEU A 312 40.67 4.13 -12.82
CA LEU A 312 40.57 5.10 -13.91
C LEU A 312 39.22 5.79 -14.21
N ILE A 313 39.24 7.11 -13.98
CA ILE A 313 38.43 8.09 -14.69
C ILE A 313 38.84 8.04 -16.17
N ILE A 314 37.96 7.61 -17.05
CA ILE A 314 38.11 7.78 -18.50
C ILE A 314 37.29 9.02 -18.88
N GLU A 315 37.96 10.08 -19.37
CA GLU A 315 37.33 11.30 -19.91
C GLU A 315 36.90 11.14 -21.37
#